data_AF-A0A966US15-F1
#
_entry.id   AF-A0A966US15-F1
#
_cell.length_a   1.000
_cell.length_b   1.000
_cell.length_c   1.000
_cell.angle_alpha   90.00
_cell.angle_beta   90.00
_cell.angle_gamma   90.00
#
_symmetry.space_group_name_H-M   'P 1'
#
loop_
_entity.id
_entity.type
_entity.pdbx_description
1 polymer ?
#
loop_
_entity_poly.entity_id
_entity_poly.type
_entity_poly.pdbx_seq_one_letter_code
_entity_poly.pdbx_strand_id
1 'polypeptide(L)' 'MRKIQLVSKYIALSEEGLVPRLECPLDQGLLFSNLTLEDEVYLYCISCSYKKFIGSAFYDNISGILKKAGLYEEMS' A
#
# COMPACT_ATOMS: atom_id res chain seq x y z
N MET A 1 3.48 -13.13 -3.03
CA MET A 1 4.08 -12.28 -4.10
C MET A 1 3.15 -11.21 -4.70
N ARG A 2 1.99 -11.51 -5.32
CA ARG A 2 1.14 -10.48 -5.98
C ARG A 2 0.64 -9.35 -5.05
N LYS A 3 0.43 -9.64 -3.76
CA LYS A 3 -0.10 -8.69 -2.77
C LYS A 3 0.87 -7.55 -2.42
N ILE A 4 2.17 -7.84 -2.21
CA ILE A 4 3.14 -6.79 -1.90
C ILE A 4 3.36 -5.88 -3.12
N GLN A 5 3.43 -6.46 -4.33
CA GLN A 5 3.60 -5.69 -5.57
C GLN A 5 2.46 -4.68 -5.78
N LEU A 6 1.22 -5.08 -5.49
CA LEU A 6 0.05 -4.19 -5.53
C LEU A 6 0.21 -3.02 -4.56
N VAL A 7 0.64 -3.29 -3.32
CA VAL A 7 0.82 -2.26 -2.28
C VAL A 7 1.96 -1.32 -2.64
N SER A 8 3.11 -1.85 -3.10
CA SER A 8 4.25 -1.04 -3.54
C SER A 8 3.87 -0.18 -4.75
N LYS A 9 3.12 -0.72 -5.71
CA LYS A 9 2.59 0.06 -6.85
C LYS A 9 1.67 1.18 -6.38
N TYR A 10 0.76 0.91 -5.45
CA TYR A 10 -0.12 1.94 -4.90
C TYR A 10 0.68 3.06 -4.24
N ILE A 11 1.68 2.73 -3.41
CA ILE A 11 2.53 3.74 -2.73
C ILE A 11 3.21 4.64 -3.76
N ALA A 12 3.87 4.06 -4.78
CA ALA A 12 4.53 4.81 -5.84
C ALA A 12 3.58 5.76 -6.58
N LEU A 13 2.42 5.26 -7.03
CA LEU A 13 1.39 6.07 -7.69
C LEU A 13 0.85 7.18 -6.78
N SER A 14 0.82 6.95 -5.47
CA SER A 14 0.36 7.94 -4.50
C SER A 14 1.38 9.07 -4.30
N GLU A 15 2.68 8.79 -4.45
CA GLU A 15 3.73 9.80 -4.44
C GLU A 15 3.72 10.66 -5.71
N GLU A 16 3.32 10.08 -6.84
CA GLU A 16 3.09 10.78 -8.10
C GLU A 16 1.77 11.58 -8.13
N GLY A 17 0.93 11.46 -7.09
CA GLY A 17 -0.35 12.16 -6.99
C GLY A 17 -1.46 11.56 -7.87
N LEU A 18 -1.26 10.35 -8.40
CA LEU A 18 -2.23 9.65 -9.26
C LEU A 18 -3.34 8.95 -8.45
N VAL A 19 -3.07 8.65 -7.18
CA VAL A 19 -4.04 8.09 -6.22
C VAL A 19 -3.86 8.76 -4.85
N PRO A 20 -4.84 8.68 -3.93
CA PRO A 20 -4.72 9.27 -2.60
C PRO A 20 -3.49 8.76 -1.84
N ARG A 21 -2.76 9.68 -1.19
CA ARG A 21 -1.57 9.36 -0.39
C ARG A 21 -1.87 8.44 0.79
N LEU A 22 -0.93 7.53 1.03
CA LEU A 22 -0.84 6.77 2.27
C LEU A 22 0.08 7.53 3.23
N GLU A 23 -0.52 8.23 4.18
CA GLU A 23 0.21 8.96 5.22
C GLU A 23 0.30 8.14 6.49
N CYS A 24 1.43 8.24 7.17
CA CYS A 24 1.54 7.69 8.52
C CYS A 24 0.56 8.42 9.45
N PRO A 25 -0.26 7.69 10.23
CA PRO A 25 -1.24 8.32 11.12
C PRO A 25 -0.63 9.09 12.31
N LEU A 26 0.68 8.92 12.56
CA LEU A 26 1.35 9.55 13.71
C LEU A 26 2.05 10.86 13.33
N ASP A 27 2.76 10.88 12.22
CA ASP A 27 3.64 12.00 11.84
C ASP A 27 3.45 12.48 10.39
N GLN A 28 2.44 11.95 9.69
CA GLN A 28 2.18 12.21 8.26
C GLN A 28 3.38 11.90 7.35
N GLY A 29 4.32 11.08 7.85
CA GLY A 29 5.49 10.63 7.10
C GLY A 29 5.14 9.57 6.05
N LEU A 30 6.13 9.26 5.21
CA LEU A 30 6.01 8.22 4.17
C LEU A 30 5.86 6.84 4.81
N LEU A 31 4.93 6.06 4.26
CA LEU A 31 4.75 4.65 4.58
C LEU A 31 5.40 3.76 3.51
N PHE A 32 6.13 2.77 3.97
CA PHE A 32 6.74 1.72 3.15
C PHE A 32 6.01 0.40 3.38
N SER A 33 6.18 -0.56 2.47
CA SER A 33 5.59 -1.90 2.59
C SER A 33 6.68 -2.98 2.62
N ASN A 34 6.49 -4.02 3.42
CA ASN A 34 7.38 -5.18 3.47
C ASN A 34 6.63 -6.45 3.90
N LEU A 35 7.27 -7.61 3.80
CA LEU A 35 6.74 -8.93 4.16
C LEU A 35 7.40 -9.45 5.45
N THR A 36 6.68 -10.25 6.22
CA THR A 36 7.27 -11.12 7.24
C THR A 36 7.80 -12.41 6.65
N LEU A 37 8.46 -13.23 7.47
CA LEU A 37 8.86 -14.59 7.11
C LEU A 37 7.65 -15.52 6.84
N GLU A 38 6.46 -15.13 7.27
CA GLU A 38 5.19 -15.84 7.05
C GLU A 38 4.37 -15.23 5.90
N ASP A 39 5.01 -14.43 5.03
CA ASP A 39 4.39 -13.76 3.88
C ASP A 39 3.27 -12.75 4.22
N GLU A 40 3.21 -12.28 5.47
CA GLU A 40 2.27 -11.23 5.88
C GLU A 40 2.80 -9.86 5.49
N VAL A 41 2.00 -9.07 4.76
CA VAL A 41 2.39 -7.71 4.39
C VAL A 41 2.08 -6.77 5.56
N TYR A 42 3.01 -5.86 5.83
CA TYR A 42 2.80 -4.76 6.74
C TYR A 42 3.28 -3.44 6.14
N LEU A 43 2.66 -2.35 6.57
CA LEU A 43 3.11 -1.00 6.34
C LEU A 43 3.96 -0.54 7.53
N TYR A 44 5.00 0.23 7.26
CA TYR A 44 5.85 0.80 8.30
C TYR A 44 6.32 2.21 7.95
N CYS A 45 6.55 3.02 8.99
CA CYS A 45 7.17 4.34 8.86
C CYS A 45 8.54 4.32 9.52
N ILE A 46 9.57 4.79 8.81
CA ILE A 46 10.94 4.87 9.32
C ILE A 46 11.07 5.99 10.37
N SER A 47 10.32 7.07 10.22
CA SER A 47 10.41 8.27 11.06
C SER A 47 9.88 8.06 12.49
N CYS A 48 8.76 7.38 12.65
CA CYS A 48 8.09 7.21 13.95
C CYS A 48 7.98 5.74 14.43
N SER A 49 8.63 4.79 13.75
CA SER A 49 8.56 3.35 14.05
C SER A 49 7.14 2.76 14.02
N TYR A 50 6.19 3.44 13.38
CA TYR A 50 4.85 2.90 13.15
C TYR A 50 4.93 1.62 12.32
N LYS A 51 4.16 0.60 12.72
CA LYS A 51 4.03 -0.67 11.98
C LYS A 51 2.58 -1.16 12.05
N LYS A 52 2.02 -1.54 10.91
CA LYS A 52 0.66 -2.08 10.82
C LYS A 52 0.56 -3.19 9.77
N PHE A 53 0.09 -4.36 10.20
CA PHE A 53 -0.27 -5.44 9.29
C PHE A 53 -1.52 -5.07 8.48
N ILE A 54 -1.53 -5.43 7.20
CA ILE A 54 -2.64 -5.15 6.29
C ILE A 54 -3.34 -6.44 5.86
N GLY A 55 -4.67 -6.43 5.88
CA GLY A 55 -5.52 -7.57 5.54
C GLY A 55 -6.28 -7.37 4.22
N SER A 56 -7.13 -8.34 3.88
CA SER A 56 -7.99 -8.35 2.67
C SER A 56 -8.67 -7.02 2.38
N ALA A 57 -9.34 -6.44 3.39
CA ALA A 57 -10.07 -5.19 3.25
C ALA A 57 -9.21 -4.02 2.74
N PHE A 58 -7.93 -3.98 3.11
CA PHE A 58 -7.01 -2.97 2.60
C PHE A 58 -6.70 -3.18 1.12
N TYR A 59 -6.45 -4.44 0.73
CA TYR A 59 -6.21 -4.79 -0.67
C TYR A 59 -7.41 -4.50 -1.57
N ASP A 60 -8.62 -4.82 -1.09
CA ASP A 60 -9.86 -4.59 -1.82
C ASP A 60 -10.08 -3.08 -2.06
N ASN A 61 -9.76 -2.27 -1.04
CA ASN A 61 -9.82 -0.82 -1.13
C ASN A 61 -8.84 -0.27 -2.19
N ILE A 62 -7.54 -0.55 -2.05
CA ILE A 62 -6.54 0.00 -2.98
C ILE A 62 -6.74 -0.52 -4.41
N SER A 63 -7.18 -1.77 -4.59
CA SER A 63 -7.51 -2.33 -5.90
C SER A 63 -8.70 -1.57 -6.51
N GLY A 64 -9.72 -1.29 -5.70
CA GLY A 64 -10.87 -0.49 -6.13
C GLY A 64 -10.48 0.93 -6.56
N ILE A 65 -9.57 1.58 -5.82
CA ILE A 65 -9.02 2.89 -6.18
C ILE A 65 -8.27 2.82 -7.51
N LEU A 66 -7.36 1.86 -7.67
CA LEU A 66 -6.55 1.73 -8.89
C LEU A 66 -7.41 1.37 -10.11
N LYS A 67 -8.44 0.52 -9.94
CA LYS A 67 -9.42 0.23 -11.00
C LYS A 67 -10.17 1.50 -11.43
N LYS A 68 -10.63 2.33 -10.48
CA LYS A 68 -11.29 3.60 -10.80
C LYS A 68 -10.36 4.60 -11.50
N ALA A 69 -9.07 4.57 -11.19
CA ALA A 69 -8.05 5.38 -11.85
C ALA A 69 -7.63 4.83 -13.22
N GLY A 70 -8.08 3.64 -13.63
CA GLY A 70 -7.62 2.97 -14.86
C GLY A 70 -6.18 2.46 -14.78
N LEU A 71 -5.65 2.27 -13.57
CA LEU A 71 -4.23 1.91 -13.30
C LEU A 71 -4.06 0.46 -12.83
N TYR A 72 -5.14 -0.33 -12.85
CA TYR A 72 -5.11 -1.76 -12.51
C TYR A 72 -5.81 -2.58 -13.60
N GLU A 73 -5.02 -3.40 -14.29
CA GLU A 73 -5.51 -4.44 -15.17
C GLU A 73 -5.50 -5.74 -14.37
N GLU A 74 -6.67 -6.38 -14.21
CA GLU A 74 -6.72 -7.74 -13.70
C GLU A 74 -5.96 -8.63 -14.68
N MET A 75 -4.77 -9.09 -14.28
CA MET A 75 -4.10 -10.19 -14.98
C MET A 75 -4.94 -11.45 -14.76
N SER A 76 -5.84 -11.70 -15.72
CA SER A 76 -6.60 -12.93 -15.89
C SER A 76 -5.70 -14.15 -16.01
#